data_AF-A0A6P1E9S2-F1
#
_entry.id   AF-A0A6P1E9S2-F1
#
_cell.length_a   1.000
_cell.length_b   1.000
_cell.length_c   1.000
_cell.angle_alpha   90.00
_cell.angle_beta   90.00
_cell.angle_gamma   90.00
#
_symmetry.space_group_name_H-M   'P 1'
#
loop_
_entity.id
_entity.type
_entity.pdbx_description
1 polymer ?
#
loop_
_entity_poly.entity_id
_entity_poly.type
_entity_poly.pdbx_seq_one_letter_code
_entity_poly.pdbx_strand_id
1 'polypeptide(L)' 'MAKVNKKFYLSLDFWVCLIVFVTSVSAAVHVDLDSVNWYVETVFSLLGLAGMVYTLFFKKRSDYK' A
#
# COMPACT_ATOMS: atom_id res chain seq x y z
N MET A 1 7.42 21.44 -1.46
CA MET A 1 7.60 20.53 -0.31
C MET A 1 6.31 19.76 -0.07
N ALA A 2 6.29 18.45 -0.32
CA ALA A 2 5.14 17.62 0.04
C ALA A 2 5.05 17.56 1.57
N LYS A 3 3.95 18.06 2.15
CA LYS A 3 3.73 17.99 3.60
C LYS A 3 3.24 16.58 3.93
N VAL A 4 4.07 15.81 4.64
CA VAL A 4 3.67 14.49 5.15
C VAL A 4 2.46 14.65 6.06
N ASN A 5 1.39 13.92 5.78
CA ASN A 5 0.18 13.93 6.56
C ASN A 5 0.40 13.15 7.86
N LYS A 6 0.76 13.84 8.95
CA LYS A 6 1.05 13.21 10.25
C LYS A 6 -0.09 12.35 10.83
N LYS A 7 -1.32 12.45 10.33
CA LYS A 7 -2.48 11.65 10.81
C LYS A 7 -2.79 10.43 9.92
N PHE A 8 -1.92 10.09 8.97
CA PHE A 8 -2.12 8.96 8.04
C PHE A 8 -2.48 7.64 8.74
N TYR A 9 -1.90 7.39 9.92
CA TYR A 9 -2.13 6.20 10.74
C TYR A 9 -3.56 6.08 11.29
N LEU A 10 -4.37 7.14 11.23
CA LEU A 10 -5.79 7.10 11.63
C LEU A 10 -6.71 6.65 10.49
N SER A 11 -6.24 6.61 9.25
CA SER A 11 -7.08 6.18 8.11
C SER A 11 -7.09 4.66 7.99
N LEU A 12 -8.28 4.08 8.00
CA LEU A 12 -8.47 2.65 7.69
C LEU A 12 -7.92 2.28 6.30
N ASP A 13 -8.06 3.15 5.30
CA ASP A 13 -7.51 2.93 3.96
C ASP A 13 -5.99 2.73 3.96
N PHE A 14 -5.26 3.45 4.83
CA PHE A 14 -3.82 3.24 4.98
C PHE A 14 -3.51 1.82 5.47
N TRP A 15 -4.24 1.36 6.48
CA TRP A 15 -4.07 0.01 7.04
C TRP A 15 -4.47 -1.08 6.05
N VAL A 16 -5.55 -0.90 5.29
CA VAL A 16 -5.93 -1.83 4.21
C VAL A 16 -4.83 -1.90 3.17
N CYS A 17 -4.31 -0.77 2.70
CA CYS A 17 -3.21 -0.74 1.72
C CYS A 17 -1.92 -1.35 2.29
N LEU A 18 -1.63 -1.13 3.57
CA LEU A 18 -0.47 -1.71 4.25
C LEU A 18 -0.58 -3.22 4.36
N ILE A 19 -1.76 -3.75 4.74
CA ILE A 19 -2.00 -5.20 4.82
C ILE A 19 -1.82 -5.82 3.44
N VAL A 20 -2.47 -5.27 2.40
CA VAL A 20 -2.33 -5.74 1.02
C VAL A 20 -0.86 -5.71 0.57
N PHE A 21 -0.13 -4.66 0.92
CA PHE A 21 1.30 -4.56 0.60
C PHE A 21 2.13 -5.63 1.31
N VAL A 22 1.96 -5.82 2.62
CA VAL A 22 2.73 -6.78 3.40
C VAL A 22 2.44 -8.22 2.99
N THR A 23 1.16 -8.56 2.74
CA THR A 23 0.79 -9.91 2.28
C THR A 23 1.32 -10.18 0.88
N SER A 24 1.24 -9.20 -0.01
CA SER A 24 1.74 -9.33 -1.39
C SER A 24 3.28 -9.37 -1.44
N VAL A 25 3.97 -8.59 -0.60
CA VAL A 25 5.44 -8.63 -0.51
C VAL A 25 5.92 -9.93 0.10
N SER A 26 5.26 -10.44 1.14
CA SER A 26 5.64 -11.71 1.76
C SER A 26 5.57 -12.87 0.76
N ALA A 27 4.60 -12.83 -0.14
CA ALA A 27 4.47 -13.81 -1.20
C ALA A 27 5.46 -13.53 -2.35
N ALA A 28 5.71 -12.24 -2.65
CA ALA A 28 6.72 -11.79 -3.60
C ALA A 28 8.18 -12.18 -3.23
N VAL A 29 8.48 -12.36 -1.93
CA VAL A 29 9.81 -12.77 -1.44
C VAL A 29 10.05 -14.27 -1.63
N HIS A 30 8.99 -15.07 -1.74
CA HIS A 30 9.05 -16.50 -2.08
C HIS A 30 8.63 -16.74 -3.54
N VAL A 31 8.98 -15.84 -4.45
CA VAL A 31 8.54 -15.92 -5.84
C VAL A 31 9.22 -17.06 -6.56
N ASP A 32 8.38 -18.03 -6.93
CA ASP A 32 8.63 -18.93 -8.02
C ASP A 32 8.31 -18.21 -9.33
N LEU A 33 9.36 -17.76 -10.03
CA LEU A 33 9.28 -16.94 -11.25
C LEU A 33 8.60 -17.67 -12.42
N ASP A 34 8.40 -18.98 -12.31
CA ASP A 34 7.74 -19.82 -13.32
C ASP A 34 6.20 -19.78 -13.22
N SER A 35 5.65 -19.21 -12.14
CA SER A 35 4.19 -19.16 -11.92
C SER A 35 3.58 -17.80 -12.28
N VAL A 36 2.45 -17.78 -12.99
CA VAL A 36 1.70 -16.53 -13.33
C VAL A 36 1.33 -15.68 -12.10
N ASN A 37 1.40 -16.27 -10.91
CA ASN A 37 1.08 -15.64 -9.63
C ASN A 37 2.01 -14.45 -9.29
N TRP A 38 3.26 -14.45 -9.75
CA TRP A 38 4.22 -13.37 -9.45
C TRP A 38 3.77 -12.01 -9.99
N TYR A 39 3.11 -12.00 -11.15
CA TYR A 39 2.65 -10.75 -11.78
C TYR A 39 1.52 -10.12 -10.98
N VAL A 40 0.57 -10.95 -10.54
CA VAL A 40 -0.58 -10.53 -9.72
C VAL A 40 -0.10 -9.95 -8.40
N GLU A 41 0.83 -10.62 -7.72
CA GLU A 41 1.39 -10.16 -6.45
C GLU A 41 2.22 -8.88 -6.59
N THR A 42 2.94 -8.72 -7.70
CA THR A 42 3.67 -7.49 -8.01
C THR A 42 2.71 -6.31 -8.21
N VAL A 43 1.60 -6.52 -8.93
CA VAL A 43 0.57 -5.50 -9.14
C VAL A 43 -0.08 -5.09 -7.81
N PHE A 44 -0.46 -6.06 -6.97
CA PHE A 44 -1.04 -5.75 -5.65
C PHE A 44 -0.05 -5.04 -4.73
N SER A 45 1.22 -5.40 -4.77
CA SER A 45 2.28 -4.71 -4.04
C SER A 45 2.41 -3.23 -4.49
N LEU A 46 2.40 -2.98 -5.81
CA LEU A 46 2.45 -1.62 -6.35
C LEU A 46 1.22 -0.80 -5.98
N LEU A 47 0.02 -1.40 -6.03
CA LEU A 47 -1.22 -0.74 -5.63
C LEU A 47 -1.25 -0.40 -4.14
N GLY A 48 -0.81 -1.33 -3.28
CA GLY A 48 -0.68 -1.09 -1.84
C GLY A 48 0.29 0.06 -1.54
N LEU A 49 1.46 0.07 -2.21
CA LEU A 49 2.44 1.14 -2.09
C LEU A 49 1.87 2.50 -2.54
N ALA A 50 1.24 2.53 -3.72
CA ALA A 50 0.63 3.74 -4.27
C ALA A 50 -0.48 4.29 -3.34
N GLY A 51 -1.32 3.42 -2.79
CA GLY A 51 -2.38 3.79 -1.83
C GLY A 51 -1.81 4.36 -0.53
N MET A 52 -0.73 3.78 -0.01
CA MET A 52 -0.03 4.32 1.16
C MET A 52 0.60 5.68 0.87
N VAL A 53 1.28 5.87 -0.27
CA VAL A 53 1.87 7.14 -0.69
C VAL A 53 0.78 8.20 -0.89
N TYR A 54 -0.33 7.84 -1.53
CA TYR A 54 -1.48 8.74 -1.68
C TYR A 54 -2.03 9.17 -0.33
N THR A 55 -2.16 8.24 0.62
CA THR A 55 -2.65 8.55 1.97
C THR A 55 -1.67 9.43 2.75
N LEU A 56 -0.37 9.21 2.57
CA LEU A 56 0.69 9.97 3.22
C LEU A 56 0.83 11.41 2.71
N PHE A 57 0.66 11.64 1.41
CA PHE A 57 1.00 12.93 0.80
C PHE A 57 -0.19 13.71 0.22
N PHE A 58 -1.28 13.03 -0.16
CA PHE A 58 -2.37 13.63 -0.93
C PHE A 58 -3.72 13.59 -0.21
N LYS A 59 -3.96 12.62 0.67
CA LYS A 59 -5.22 12.55 1.43
C LYS A 59 -5.33 13.72 2.41
N LYS A 60 -6.45 14.44 2.35
CA LYS A 60 -6.69 15.63 3.18
C LYS A 60 -7.00 15.22 4.63
N ARG A 61 -6.57 16.07 5.57
CA ARG A 61 -6.77 15.84 7.02
C ARG A 61 -8.24 15.84 7.44
N SER A 62 -9.15 16.39 6.63
CA SER A 62 -10.58 16.42 6.92
C SER A 62 -11.30 15.09 6.67
N ASP A 63 -10.64 14.12 6.01
CA ASP A 63 -11.22 12.82 5.68
C ASP A 63 -10.96 11.74 6.74
N TYR A 64 -10.24 12.07 7.81
CA TYR A 64 -10.13 11.22 8.99
C TYR A 64 -11.40 11.41 9.83
N LYS A 65 -12.45 10.64 9.51
CA LYS A 65 -13.65 10.52 10.35
C LYS A 65 -13.37 9.64 11.55
#